data_AF-A0A5E5BM77-F1
#
_entry.id   AF-A0A5E5BM77-F1
#
_cell.length_a   1.000
_cell.length_b   1.000
_cell.length_c   1.000
_cell.angle_alpha   90.00
_cell.angle_beta   90.00
_cell.angle_gamma   90.00
#
_symmetry.space_group_name_H-M   'P 1'
#
loop_
_entity.id
_entity.type
_entity.pdbx_description
1 polymer ?
#
loop_
_entity_poly.entity_id
_entity_poly.type
_entity_poly.pdbx_seq_one_letter_code
_entity_poly.pdbx_strand_id
1 'polypeptide(L)'
;MAAGSAIGEIMAAPRDTDPPPAKFAPPMSELHDRPDSPCIGVCSTLFDDVCKGCGRTAYEVSNWVFFTDEEKAAVWARINREGTAMRFCDNGTTTSQT
;
A
#
# COMPACT_ATOMS: atom_id res chain seq x y z
N MET A 1 -56.12 -16.12 -12.03
CA MET A 1 -55.40 -14.94 -12.58
C MET A 1 -54.18 -14.76 -11.71
N ALA A 2 -53.03 -15.29 -12.14
CA ALA A 2 -51.82 -15.39 -11.32
C ALA A 2 -51.10 -14.04 -11.23
N ALA A 3 -50.55 -13.78 -10.05
CA ALA A 3 -49.69 -12.65 -9.70
C ALA A 3 -48.35 -12.69 -10.45
N GLY A 4 -47.74 -11.52 -10.64
CA GLY A 4 -46.37 -11.40 -11.12
C GLY A 4 -45.85 -9.97 -11.02
N SER A 5 -45.26 -9.63 -9.87
CA SER A 5 -44.44 -8.42 -9.67
C SER A 5 -43.27 -8.40 -10.65
N ALA A 6 -43.13 -7.32 -11.41
CA ALA A 6 -41.89 -7.02 -12.13
C ALA A 6 -40.85 -6.47 -11.13
N ILE A 7 -39.98 -7.37 -10.64
CA ILE A 7 -38.77 -7.01 -9.90
C ILE A 7 -37.63 -6.69 -10.88
N GLY A 8 -37.08 -5.49 -10.74
CA GLY A 8 -35.69 -5.10 -10.99
C GLY A 8 -34.94 -5.71 -12.18
N GLU A 9 -34.93 -4.99 -13.31
CA GLU A 9 -33.85 -5.13 -14.28
C GLU A 9 -32.66 -4.29 -13.80
N ILE A 10 -31.87 -4.89 -12.92
CA ILE A 10 -30.52 -4.42 -12.59
C ILE A 10 -29.67 -4.51 -13.86
N MET A 11 -29.56 -3.41 -14.60
CA MET A 11 -28.55 -3.24 -15.64
C MET A 11 -27.18 -3.55 -15.04
N ALA A 12 -26.63 -4.71 -15.39
CA ALA A 12 -25.24 -5.03 -15.16
C ALA A 12 -24.39 -4.01 -15.93
N ALA A 13 -23.81 -3.05 -15.21
CA ALA A 13 -22.77 -2.19 -15.76
C ALA A 13 -21.65 -3.09 -16.33
N PRO A 14 -21.16 -2.82 -17.55
CA PRO A 14 -20.07 -3.59 -18.12
C PRO A 14 -18.85 -3.45 -17.22
N ARG A 15 -18.25 -4.60 -16.87
CA ARG A 15 -17.03 -4.69 -16.07
C ARG A 15 -15.92 -3.97 -16.81
N ASP A 16 -15.42 -2.87 -16.25
CA ASP A 16 -14.21 -2.16 -16.66
C ASP A 16 -13.04 -3.15 -16.85
N THR A 17 -12.91 -3.67 -18.07
CA THR A 17 -11.81 -4.55 -18.50
C THR A 17 -11.04 -3.88 -19.63
N ASP A 18 -10.96 -2.55 -19.60
CA ASP A 18 -10.04 -1.81 -20.46
C ASP A 18 -8.64 -1.86 -19.84
N PRO A 19 -7.63 -2.40 -20.55
CA PRO A 19 -6.25 -2.32 -20.09
C PRO A 19 -5.81 -0.83 -20.04
N PRO A 20 -5.13 -0.38 -18.99
CA PRO A 20 -4.67 1.00 -18.90
C PRO A 20 -3.74 1.34 -20.07
N PRO A 21 -3.80 2.56 -20.63
CA PRO A 21 -2.99 2.94 -21.78
C PRO A 21 -1.50 2.80 -21.47
N ALA A 22 -0.76 2.22 -22.43
CA ALA A 22 0.67 1.88 -22.38
C ALA A 22 1.66 3.04 -22.08
N LYS A 23 1.17 4.25 -21.79
CA LYS A 23 1.96 5.40 -21.36
C LYS A 23 2.50 5.31 -19.93
N PHE A 24 2.05 4.31 -19.16
CA PHE A 24 2.49 4.05 -17.79
C PHE A 24 3.42 2.84 -17.66
N ALA A 25 3.92 2.26 -18.75
CA ALA A 25 4.89 1.17 -18.67
C ALA A 25 6.32 1.73 -18.55
N PRO A 26 6.96 1.72 -17.37
CA PRO A 26 8.38 2.05 -17.27
C PRO A 26 9.22 0.99 -18.03
N PRO A 27 10.36 1.37 -18.64
CA PRO A 27 11.21 0.44 -19.37
C PRO A 27 11.77 -0.63 -18.41
N MET A 28 11.60 -1.90 -18.78
CA MET A 28 11.96 -3.09 -17.98
C MET A 28 13.49 -3.32 -17.86
N SER A 29 14.20 -2.35 -17.27
CA SER A 29 15.62 -2.51 -16.90
C SER A 29 16.07 -1.69 -15.67
N GLU A 30 15.22 -0.86 -15.08
CA GLU A 30 15.45 -0.21 -13.76
C GLU A 30 14.63 -0.91 -12.64
N LEU A 31 14.79 -2.23 -12.51
CA LEU A 31 13.93 -3.08 -11.66
C LEU A 31 14.49 -3.37 -10.26
N HIS A 32 15.47 -2.59 -9.78
CA HIS A 32 15.97 -2.69 -8.40
C HIS A 32 15.95 -1.34 -7.66
N ASP A 33 15.11 -0.41 -8.09
CA ASP A 33 14.85 0.77 -7.28
C ASP A 33 14.00 0.39 -6.07
N ARG A 34 14.44 0.88 -4.91
CA ARG A 34 13.70 0.79 -3.64
C ARG A 34 12.22 1.12 -3.92
N PRO A 35 11.25 0.31 -3.44
CA PRO A 35 9.84 0.56 -3.70
C PRO A 35 9.48 1.99 -3.29
N ASP A 36 8.61 2.66 -4.06
CA ASP A 36 8.20 4.05 -3.76
C ASP A 36 7.67 4.14 -2.32
N SER A 37 6.87 3.18 -1.88
CA SER A 37 6.21 3.17 -0.56
C SER A 37 6.70 2.02 0.34
N PRO A 38 6.93 2.26 1.64
CA PRO A 38 7.33 1.22 2.60
C PRO A 38 6.17 0.30 3.04
N CYS A 39 5.02 0.34 2.36
CA CYS A 39 3.81 -0.38 2.75
C CYS A 39 3.85 -1.87 2.37
N ILE A 40 3.46 -2.74 3.30
CA ILE A 40 3.35 -4.20 3.08
C ILE A 40 1.89 -4.69 3.06
N GLY A 41 0.91 -3.78 2.95
CA GLY A 41 -0.52 -4.13 2.97
C GLY A 41 -1.09 -4.46 4.35
N VAL A 42 -0.28 -4.43 5.41
CA VAL A 42 -0.74 -4.60 6.80
C VAL A 42 -0.73 -3.26 7.51
N CYS A 43 -1.87 -2.88 8.08
CA CYS A 43 -2.03 -1.60 8.77
C CYS A 43 -2.53 -1.80 10.21
N SER A 44 -1.87 -1.15 11.17
CA SER A 44 -2.29 -1.11 12.58
C SER A 44 -2.55 0.31 13.10
N THR A 45 -2.49 1.33 12.23
CA THR A 45 -2.64 2.75 12.62
C THR A 45 -4.04 3.12 13.11
N LEU A 46 -5.00 2.19 13.03
CA LEU A 46 -6.31 2.37 13.65
C LEU A 46 -6.23 2.27 15.19
N PHE A 47 -5.23 1.55 15.71
CA PHE A 47 -5.08 1.26 17.14
C PHE A 47 -3.71 1.66 17.71
N ASP A 48 -2.73 1.92 16.84
CA ASP A 48 -1.37 2.34 17.21
C ASP A 48 -1.02 3.69 16.58
N ASP A 49 -0.17 4.49 17.24
CA ASP A 49 0.32 5.76 16.69
C ASP A 49 1.26 5.55 15.48
N VAL A 50 2.01 4.44 15.50
CA VAL A 50 2.93 4.01 14.44
C VAL A 50 2.51 2.64 13.92
N CYS A 51 2.39 2.53 12.60
CA CYS A 51 2.01 1.29 11.93
C CYS A 51 3.06 0.21 12.18
N LYS A 52 2.69 -0.89 12.84
CA LYS A 52 3.58 -2.04 13.04
C LYS A 52 3.98 -2.72 11.74
N GLY A 53 3.20 -2.57 10.66
CA GLY A 53 3.52 -3.14 9.35
C GLY A 53 4.63 -2.38 8.62
N CYS A 54 4.39 -1.08 8.37
CA CYS A 54 5.28 -0.25 7.55
C CYS A 54 6.15 0.75 8.32
N GLY A 55 5.87 1.01 9.60
CA GLY A 55 6.61 1.95 10.45
C GLY A 55 6.25 3.44 10.26
N ARG A 56 5.20 3.75 9.51
CA ARG A 56 4.68 5.11 9.30
C ARG A 56 3.60 5.48 10.31
N THR A 57 3.44 6.77 10.58
CA THR A 57 2.29 7.28 11.35
C THR A 57 1.02 7.32 10.49
N ALA A 58 -0.16 7.41 11.12
CA ALA A 58 -1.43 7.54 10.40
C ALA A 58 -1.46 8.73 9.42
N TYR A 59 -0.81 9.85 9.79
CA TYR A 59 -0.68 11.03 8.95
C TYR A 59 0.14 10.74 7.69
N GLU A 60 1.30 10.10 7.84
CA GLU A 60 2.19 9.78 6.72
C GLU A 60 1.61 8.73 5.78
N VAL A 61 0.83 7.78 6.32
CA VAL A 61 0.13 6.80 5.49
C VAL A 61 -0.93 7.48 4.63
N SER A 62 -1.73 8.37 5.22
CA SER A 62 -2.83 9.06 4.52
C SER A 62 -2.33 10.11 3.52
N ASN A 63 -1.23 10.80 3.84
CA ASN A 63 -0.72 11.90 3.04
C ASN A 63 0.43 11.53 2.10
N TRP A 64 0.79 10.24 2.00
CA TRP A 64 1.94 9.76 1.24
C TRP A 64 2.01 10.29 -0.20
N VAL A 65 0.86 10.37 -0.87
CA VAL A 65 0.75 10.81 -2.27
C VAL A 65 1.00 12.31 -2.46
N PHE A 66 0.93 13.10 -1.38
CA PHE A 66 1.13 14.55 -1.40
C PHE A 66 2.53 14.97 -0.95
N PHE A 67 3.32 14.04 -0.42
CA PHE A 67 4.68 14.32 0.04
C PHE A 67 5.63 14.51 -1.13
N THR A 68 6.55 15.46 -0.98
CA THR A 68 7.67 15.63 -1.91
C THR A 68 8.67 14.49 -1.76
N ASP A 69 9.55 14.31 -2.74
CA ASP A 69 10.59 13.28 -2.68
C ASP A 69 11.52 13.45 -1.46
N GLU A 70 11.78 14.69 -1.03
CA GLU A 70 12.56 14.97 0.19
C GLU A 70 11.82 14.52 1.45
N GLU A 71 10.51 14.79 1.54
CA GLU A 71 9.68 14.36 2.67
C GLU A 71 9.58 12.84 2.73
N LYS A 72 9.35 12.20 1.58
CA LYS A 72 9.36 10.73 1.46
C LYS A 72 10.72 10.16 1.88
N ALA A 73 11.83 10.76 1.45
CA ALA A 73 13.17 10.32 1.80
C ALA A 73 13.44 10.45 3.31
N ALA A 74 12.96 11.53 3.95
CA ALA A 74 13.06 11.71 5.39
C ALA A 74 12.30 10.65 6.17
N VAL A 75 11.06 10.33 5.74
CA VAL A 75 10.26 9.24 6.33
C VAL A 75 10.97 7.90 6.15
N TRP A 76 11.49 7.61 4.96
CA TRP A 76 12.28 6.41 4.69
C TRP A 76 13.50 6.29 5.61
N ALA A 77 14.25 7.37 5.78
CA ALA A 77 15.41 7.41 6.65
C ALA A 77 15.03 7.13 8.11
N ARG A 78 13.90 7.69 8.59
CA ARG A 78 13.39 7.41 9.94
C ARG A 78 13.05 5.94 10.10
N ILE A 79 12.22 5.38 9.22
CA ILE A 79 11.74 4.01 9.40
C ILE A 79 12.91 3.01 9.32
N ASN A 80 13.87 3.24 8.42
CA ASN A 80 15.08 2.41 8.32
C ASN A 80 15.96 2.51 9.56
N ARG A 81 16.05 3.69 10.18
CA ARG A 81 16.77 3.87 11.45
C ARG A 81 16.06 3.18 12.62
N GLU A 82 14.73 3.23 12.66
CA GLU A 82 13.94 2.63 13.74
C GLU A 82 13.90 1.11 13.66
N GLY A 83 13.77 0.53 12.46
CA GLY A 83 13.85 -0.92 12.28
C GLY A 83 12.73 -1.73 12.99
N THR A 84 11.70 -1.07 13.52
CA THR A 84 10.69 -1.70 14.40
C THR A 84 9.54 -2.38 13.66
N ALA A 85 9.41 -2.11 12.36
CA ALA A 85 8.27 -2.55 11.55
C ALA A 85 8.43 -3.98 11.03
N MET A 86 7.32 -4.72 10.90
CA MET A 86 7.29 -6.10 10.40
C MET A 86 7.91 -6.26 9.01
N ARG A 87 7.98 -5.20 8.18
CA ARG A 87 8.67 -5.24 6.88
C ARG A 87 10.16 -5.59 6.96
N PHE A 88 10.78 -5.43 8.13
CA PHE A 88 12.17 -5.84 8.36
C PHE A 88 12.28 -7.30 8.83
N CYS A 89 11.16 -7.91 9.20
CA CYS A 89 11.06 -9.29 9.63
C CYS A 89 10.76 -10.18 8.42
N ASP A 90 11.74 -10.36 7.54
CA ASP A 90 11.70 -11.29 6.42
C ASP A 90 13.13 -11.85 6.25
N ASN A 91 13.55 -12.96 6.84
CA ASN A 91 13.12 -14.34 6.58
C ASN A 91 13.75 -15.26 7.63
N GLY A 92 12.98 -16.05 8.39
CA GLY A 92 13.39 -17.36 8.94
C GLY A 92 14.66 -17.53 9.79
N THR A 93 15.45 -16.52 10.12
CA THR A 93 16.60 -16.64 11.03
C THR A 93 16.48 -15.64 12.16
N THR A 94 16.07 -16.17 13.32
CA THR A 94 16.44 -15.71 14.65
C THR A 94 17.78 -14.95 14.61
N THR A 95 17.73 -13.63 14.67
CA THR A 95 18.87 -12.84 15.12
C THR A 95 18.42 -12.18 16.42
N SER A 96 18.79 -12.86 17.50
CA SER A 96 18.74 -12.38 18.86
C SER A 96 19.31 -10.97 18.93
N GLN A 97 18.50 -10.05 19.44
CA GLN A 97 18.98 -8.79 20.00
C GLN A 97 19.94 -9.14 21.14
N THR A 98 21.16 -8.60 21.13
CA THR A 98 22.01 -8.44 22.31
C THR A 98 22.00 -6.96 22.68
#